data_AF-A0A1W9Z7E3-F1
#
_entry.id   AF-A0A1W9Z7E3-F1
#
_cell.length_a   1.000
_cell.length_b   1.000
_cell.length_c   1.000
_cell.angle_alpha   90.00
_cell.angle_beta   90.00
_cell.angle_gamma   90.00
#
_symmetry.space_group_name_H-M   'P 1'
#
loop_
_entity.id
_entity.type
_entity.pdbx_description
1 polymer ?
#
loop_
_entity_poly.entity_id
_entity_poly.type
_entity_poly.pdbx_seq_one_letter_code
_entity_poly.pdbx_strand_id
1 'polypeptide(L)'
;MGSSTREEIVEAFDVLDHGLDLVCGLTFDTLTTPELLRALQRLERVARRLPVPGHILINQVGEQSCEEELGGTLRVALADRLRITRAEAGR
;
A
#
# COMPACT_ATOMS: atom_id res chain seq x y z
N MET A 1 -8.79 15.61 -16.84
CA MET A 1 -8.17 14.38 -16.34
C MET A 1 -9.21 13.29 -16.47
N GLY A 2 -9.01 12.31 -17.36
CA GLY A 2 -9.97 11.20 -17.49
C GLY A 2 -9.97 10.33 -16.24
N SER A 3 -11.10 9.71 -15.91
CA SER A 3 -11.12 8.67 -14.89
C SER A 3 -10.29 7.49 -15.37
N SER A 4 -9.46 6.92 -14.51
CA SER A 4 -8.82 5.64 -14.80
C SER A 4 -9.87 4.54 -14.93
N THR A 5 -9.62 3.60 -15.83
CA THR A 5 -10.45 2.40 -15.95
C THR A 5 -10.16 1.42 -14.81
N ARG A 6 -11.05 0.45 -14.59
CA ARG A 6 -10.83 -0.60 -13.59
C ARG A 6 -9.58 -1.41 -13.93
N GLU A 7 -9.36 -1.68 -15.21
CA GLU A 7 -8.24 -2.43 -15.74
C GLU A 7 -6.92 -1.70 -15.46
N GLU A 8 -6.86 -0.39 -15.73
CA GLU A 8 -5.67 0.44 -15.43
C GLU A 8 -5.32 0.44 -13.94
N ILE A 9 -6.33 0.49 -13.06
CA ILE A 9 -6.12 0.45 -11.61
C ILE A 9 -5.55 -0.91 -11.19
N VAL A 10 -6.13 -2.02 -11.65
CA VAL A 10 -5.67 -3.37 -11.30
C VAL A 10 -4.27 -3.62 -11.83
N GLU A 11 -3.99 -3.28 -13.09
CA GLU A 11 -2.66 -3.45 -13.68
C GLU A 11 -1.58 -2.67 -12.92
N ALA A 12 -1.90 -1.46 -12.45
CA ALA A 12 -0.97 -0.67 -11.64
C ALA A 12 -0.63 -1.34 -10.29
N PHE A 13 -1.61 -1.99 -9.64
CA PHE A 13 -1.36 -2.77 -8.43
C PHE A 13 -0.56 -4.05 -8.72
N ASP A 14 -0.89 -4.77 -9.80
CA ASP A 14 -0.15 -5.96 -10.20
C ASP A 14 1.33 -5.65 -10.49
N VAL A 15 1.61 -4.52 -11.15
CA VAL A 15 2.98 -4.05 -11.39
C VAL A 15 3.70 -3.69 -10.09
N LEU A 16 3.00 -3.07 -9.13
CA LEU A 16 3.56 -2.74 -7.83
C LEU A 16 3.92 -4.00 -7.04
N ASP A 17 3.02 -4.98 -6.98
CA ASP A 17 3.21 -6.24 -6.28
C ASP A 17 4.35 -7.05 -6.91
N HIS A 18 4.36 -7.17 -8.24
CA HIS A 18 5.44 -7.83 -8.96
C HIS A 18 6.80 -7.16 -8.72
N GLY A 19 6.85 -5.83 -8.75
CA GLY A 19 8.07 -5.08 -8.46
C GLY A 19 8.58 -5.30 -7.05
N LEU A 20 7.69 -5.42 -6.06
CA LEU A 20 8.05 -5.72 -4.68
C LEU A 20 8.57 -7.16 -4.53
N ASP A 21 7.91 -8.14 -5.16
CA ASP A 21 8.32 -9.55 -5.16
C ASP A 21 9.74 -9.72 -5.71
N LEU A 22 10.05 -9.03 -6.83
CA LEU A 22 11.38 -9.04 -7.41
C LEU A 22 12.43 -8.52 -6.42
N VAL A 23 12.14 -7.43 -5.72
CA VAL A 23 13.06 -6.85 -4.72
C VAL A 23 13.23 -7.78 -3.51
N CYS A 24 12.16 -8.42 -3.04
CA CYS A 24 12.19 -9.39 -1.95
C CYS A 24 12.97 -10.66 -2.31
N GLY A 25 13.05 -11.01 -3.60
CA GLY A 25 13.85 -12.12 -4.10
C GLY A 25 15.34 -11.84 -4.29
N LEU A 26 15.81 -10.61 -4.08
CA LEU A 26 17.22 -10.26 -4.27
C LEU A 26 18.11 -10.70 -3.10
N THR A 27 19.34 -11.08 -3.43
CA THR A 27 20.46 -11.06 -2.49
C THR A 27 21.28 -9.79 -2.69
N PHE A 28 21.86 -9.26 -1.61
CA PHE A 28 22.62 -8.00 -1.64
C PHE A 28 24.10 -8.21 -1.28
N ASP A 29 24.58 -9.45 -1.30
CA ASP A 29 25.94 -9.86 -0.97
C ASP A 29 27.01 -9.25 -1.89
N THR A 30 26.61 -8.85 -3.09
CA THR A 30 27.49 -8.19 -4.08
C THR A 30 27.62 -6.67 -3.88
N LEU A 31 26.76 -6.05 -3.05
CA LEU A 31 26.74 -4.61 -2.86
C LEU A 31 27.73 -4.15 -1.79
N THR A 32 28.40 -3.04 -2.07
CA THR A 32 29.19 -2.30 -1.09
C THR A 32 28.27 -1.53 -0.11
N THR A 33 28.80 -1.14 1.05
CA THR A 33 28.04 -0.36 2.04
C THR A 33 27.39 0.91 1.47
N PRO A 34 28.06 1.74 0.64
CA PRO A 34 27.42 2.89 0.02
C PRO A 34 26.25 2.52 -0.92
N GLU A 35 26.32 1.38 -1.60
CA GLU A 35 25.25 0.90 -2.48
C GLU A 35 24.06 0.38 -1.68
N LEU A 36 24.31 -0.34 -0.59
CA LEU A 36 23.29 -0.75 0.37
C LEU A 36 22.53 0.46 0.93
N LEU A 37 23.24 1.53 1.33
CA LEU A 37 22.60 2.75 1.83
C LEU A 37 21.74 3.43 0.76
N ARG A 38 22.17 3.45 -0.50
CA ARG A 38 21.36 3.98 -1.61
C ARG A 38 20.12 3.12 -1.87
N ALA A 39 20.22 1.79 -1.75
CA ALA A 39 19.08 0.89 -1.86
C ALA A 39 18.06 1.16 -0.73
N LEU A 40 18.52 1.29 0.52
CA LEU A 40 17.66 1.66 1.65
C LEU A 40 16.97 3.01 1.44
N GLN A 41 17.68 4.02 0.95
CA GLN A 41 17.07 5.33 0.62
C GLN A 41 16.02 5.23 -0.49
N ARG A 42 16.12 4.28 -1.42
CA ARG A 42 15.10 4.04 -2.43
C ARG A 42 13.87 3.38 -1.81
N LEU A 43 14.05 2.35 -0.98
CA LEU A 43 12.97 1.69 -0.26
C LEU A 43 12.20 2.67 0.63
N GLU A 44 12.91 3.50 1.41
CA GLU A 44 12.30 4.51 2.26
C GLU A 44 11.46 5.54 1.47
N ARG A 45 11.95 5.96 0.29
CA ARG A 45 11.20 6.87 -0.58
C ARG A 45 9.90 6.24 -1.08
N VAL A 46 9.91 4.94 -1.40
CA VAL A 46 8.68 4.23 -1.78
C VAL A 46 7.75 4.11 -0.57
N ALA A 47 8.27 3.65 0.57
CA ALA A 47 7.51 3.48 1.81
C ALA A 47 6.80 4.77 2.25
N ARG A 48 7.43 5.94 2.11
CA ARG A 48 6.81 7.23 2.43
C ARG A 48 5.73 7.69 1.46
N ARG A 49 5.74 7.18 0.21
CA ARG A 49 4.76 7.55 -0.81
C ARG A 49 3.53 6.65 -0.78
N LEU A 50 3.66 5.40 -0.33
CA LEU A 50 2.56 4.43 -0.25
C LEU A 50 1.35 4.88 0.59
N PRO A 51 1.49 5.63 1.70
CA PRO A 51 0.33 6.14 2.43
C PRO A 51 -0.58 7.06 1.61
N VAL A 52 -0.04 7.81 0.65
CA VAL A 52 -0.82 8.78 -0.15
C VAL A 52 -1.99 8.12 -0.90
N PRO A 53 -1.80 7.11 -1.75
CA PRO A 53 -2.92 6.38 -2.36
C PRO A 53 -3.75 5.61 -1.32
N GLY A 54 -3.14 5.13 -0.22
CA GLY A 54 -3.85 4.45 0.86
C GLY A 54 -4.93 5.32 1.51
N HIS A 55 -4.63 6.59 1.83
CA HIS A 55 -5.62 7.52 2.40
C HIS A 55 -6.76 7.81 1.42
N ILE A 56 -6.48 7.92 0.12
CA ILE A 56 -7.51 8.13 -0.91
C ILE A 56 -8.48 6.94 -0.93
N LEU A 57 -7.96 5.72 -0.93
CA LEU A 57 -8.77 4.50 -0.92
C LEU A 57 -9.61 4.38 0.37
N ILE A 58 -9.01 4.66 1.53
CA ILE A 58 -9.72 4.63 2.82
C ILE A 58 -10.88 5.64 2.84
N ASN A 59 -10.65 6.85 2.35
CA ASN A 59 -11.68 7.87 2.25
C ASN A 59 -12.80 7.43 1.30
N GLN A 60 -12.46 6.88 0.13
CA GLN A 60 -13.45 6.36 -0.82
C GLN A 60 -14.28 5.22 -0.22
N VAL A 61 -13.67 4.29 0.51
CA VAL A 61 -14.41 3.23 1.22
C VAL A 61 -15.35 3.85 2.26
N GLY A 62 -14.90 4.85 3.01
CA GLY A 62 -15.73 5.57 3.99
C GLY A 62 -16.88 6.36 3.38
N GLU A 63 -16.70 6.89 2.17
CA GLU A 63 -17.75 7.61 1.42
C GLU A 63 -18.75 6.67 0.74
N GLN A 64 -18.31 5.48 0.32
CA GLN A 64 -19.11 4.55 -0.51
C GLN A 64 -19.78 3.44 0.28
N SER A 65 -19.36 3.15 1.52
CA SER A 65 -19.84 2.00 2.29
C SER A 65 -20.63 2.43 3.53
N CYS A 66 -21.56 1.58 3.98
CA CYS A 66 -22.19 1.71 5.29
C CYS A 66 -21.63 0.72 6.33
N GLU A 67 -21.96 0.92 7.61
CA GLU A 67 -21.46 0.04 8.68
C GLU A 67 -21.98 -1.40 8.55
N GLU A 68 -23.20 -1.58 8.03
CA GLU A 68 -23.77 -2.91 7.78
C GLU A 68 -22.98 -3.68 6.71
N GLU A 69 -22.57 -3.02 5.63
CA GLU A 69 -21.76 -3.61 4.56
C GLU A 69 -20.34 -3.94 5.04
N LEU A 70 -19.79 -3.09 5.89
CA LEU A 70 -18.44 -3.28 6.44
C LEU A 70 -18.39 -4.31 7.57
N GLY A 71 -19.53 -4.59 8.22
CA GLY A 71 -19.64 -5.47 9.39
C GLY A 71 -19.25 -4.78 10.71
N GLY A 72 -19.33 -3.45 10.76
CA GLY A 72 -18.91 -2.60 11.87
C GLY A 72 -18.36 -1.25 11.38
N THR A 73 -17.82 -0.45 12.30
CA THR A 73 -17.19 0.83 11.93
C THR A 73 -16.03 0.63 10.96
N LEU A 74 -15.79 1.61 10.07
CA LEU A 74 -14.69 1.58 9.10
C LEU A 74 -13.35 1.17 9.71
N ARG A 75 -13.01 1.73 10.88
CA ARG A 75 -11.76 1.42 11.59
C ARG A 75 -11.65 -0.05 12.00
N VAL A 76 -12.76 -0.66 12.45
CA VAL A 76 -12.79 -2.09 12.81
C VAL A 76 -12.66 -2.94 11.55
N ALA A 77 -13.44 -2.63 10.52
CA ALA A 77 -13.41 -3.35 9.26
C ALA A 77 -12.03 -3.31 8.57
N LEU A 78 -11.34 -2.17 8.62
CA LEU A 78 -9.98 -2.02 8.09
C LEU A 78 -8.95 -2.79 8.92
N ALA A 79 -9.02 -2.71 10.25
CA ALA A 79 -8.10 -3.46 11.12
C ALA A 79 -8.19 -4.97 10.86
N ASP A 80 -9.42 -5.49 10.77
CA ASP A 80 -9.67 -6.92 10.57
C ASP A 80 -9.27 -7.37 9.15
N ARG A 81 -9.66 -6.63 8.11
CA ARG A 81 -9.35 -6.99 6.71
C ARG A 81 -7.88 -6.83 6.34
N LEU A 82 -7.23 -5.77 6.82
CA LEU A 82 -5.82 -5.51 6.54
C LEU A 82 -4.87 -6.22 7.53
N ARG A 83 -5.41 -6.89 8.55
CA ARG A 83 -4.67 -7.56 9.63
C ARG A 83 -3.68 -6.62 10.33
N ILE A 84 -4.14 -5.40 10.60
CA ILE A 84 -3.38 -4.35 11.30
C ILE A 84 -4.05 -4.00 12.62
N THR A 85 -3.34 -3.29 13.48
CA THR A 85 -3.93 -2.78 14.72
C THR A 85 -4.98 -1.70 14.43
N ARG A 86 -5.93 -1.52 15.36
CA ARG A 86 -6.92 -0.43 15.27
C ARG A 86 -6.27 0.96 15.30
N ALA A 87 -5.10 1.09 15.93
CA ALA A 87 -4.33 2.33 15.93
C ALA A 87 -3.79 2.63 14.52
N GLU A 88 -3.24 1.63 13.84
CA GLU A 88 -2.78 1.76 12.45
C GLU A 88 -3.94 1.96 11.48
N ALA A 89 -5.12 1.40 11.76
CA ALA A 89 -6.33 1.62 10.97
C ALA A 89 -6.93 3.03 11.15
N GLY A 90 -6.47 3.81 12.13
CA GLY A 90 -6.90 5.18 12.37
C GLY A 90 -6.08 6.26 11.65
N ARG A 91 -5.14 5.86 10.78
CA ARG A 91 -4.22 6.75 10.06
C ARG A 91 -4.88 7.51 8.91
#